data_AF-A0A4Q9B704-F1
#
_entry.id   AF-A0A4Q9B704-F1
#
_cell.length_a   1.000
_cell.length_b   1.000
_cell.length_c   1.000
_cell.angle_alpha   90.00
_cell.angle_beta   90.00
_cell.angle_gamma   90.00
#
_symmetry.space_group_name_H-M   'P 1'
#
loop_
_entity.id
_entity.type
_entity.pdbx_description
1 polymer ?
#
loop_
_entity_poly.entity_id
_entity_poly.type
_entity_poly.pdbx_seq_one_letter_code
_entity_poly.pdbx_strand_id
1 'polypeptide(L)'
;MYSRQGVAFLNMLLGVWLVPIAAAYVAVGGFKVRGAGHRLFWFSAAVVALYPAPFWFTLDIYRDVFMLSIFLIGVYVARRYFSKATLARVGYAALFAVLVGVLFHLRGYLGFSLGLGFLLAHLFSRFRLRWEAIFAGLVLYGMALYVAHTVGLLAPVAQYRGEEGFAGGGSSFGLGFQGRSGMDFLRVFGLSFVYQVLGLYLNSFKAFLLFLAESLPFLYFAAGVWGARLRLDFFSKFLLLFALAYTTVFVLGNDNLGTAMRLRIFVYLAVFMVWARAQAQRSAVGWASFPSTTGREALGT
;
A
#
# COMPACT_ATOMS: atom_id res chain seq x y z
N MET A 1 -17.22 3.94 -29.78
CA MET A 1 -17.75 4.33 -28.46
C MET A 1 -17.79 3.09 -27.57
N TYR A 2 -17.16 3.10 -26.40
CA TYR A 2 -17.23 1.97 -25.47
C TYR A 2 -18.61 1.93 -24.80
N SER A 3 -19.22 0.74 -24.68
CA SER A 3 -20.44 0.57 -23.89
C SER A 3 -20.12 0.80 -22.42
N ARG A 4 -20.64 1.90 -21.85
CA ARG A 4 -20.50 2.22 -20.42
C ARG A 4 -20.96 1.07 -19.53
N GLN A 5 -22.02 0.37 -19.94
CA GLN A 5 -22.55 -0.80 -19.22
C GLN A 5 -21.55 -1.97 -19.21
N GLY A 6 -20.88 -2.24 -20.34
CA GLY A 6 -19.88 -3.30 -20.42
C GLY A 6 -18.66 -3.05 -19.52
N VAL A 7 -18.18 -1.81 -19.46
CA VAL A 7 -17.06 -1.42 -18.58
C VAL A 7 -17.46 -1.51 -17.10
N ALA A 8 -18.66 -1.05 -16.74
CA ALA A 8 -19.16 -1.16 -15.37
C ALA A 8 -19.30 -2.63 -14.93
N PHE A 9 -19.86 -3.50 -15.79
CA PHE A 9 -19.98 -4.93 -15.50
C PHE A 9 -18.61 -5.60 -15.31
N LEU A 10 -17.64 -5.29 -16.18
CA LEU A 10 -16.27 -5.77 -16.04
C LEU A 10 -15.65 -5.31 -14.71
N ASN A 11 -15.78 -4.03 -14.37
CA ASN A 11 -15.29 -3.49 -13.11
C ASN A 11 -15.95 -4.18 -11.91
N MET A 12 -17.25 -4.45 -11.95
CA MET A 12 -17.94 -5.18 -10.90
C MET A 12 -17.38 -6.59 -10.73
N LEU A 13 -17.18 -7.33 -11.80
CA LEU A 13 -16.60 -8.68 -11.75
C LEU A 13 -15.17 -8.64 -11.20
N LEU A 14 -14.36 -7.67 -11.63
CA LEU A 14 -13.02 -7.47 -11.11
C LEU A 14 -13.02 -7.12 -9.62
N GLY A 15 -13.89 -6.20 -9.18
CA GLY A 15 -13.90 -5.71 -7.81
C GLY A 15 -14.49 -6.68 -6.79
N VAL A 16 -15.54 -7.43 -7.17
CA VAL A 16 -16.22 -8.37 -6.26
C VAL A 16 -15.49 -9.71 -6.19
N TRP A 17 -14.95 -10.19 -7.30
CA TRP A 17 -14.37 -11.54 -7.37
C TRP A 17 -12.86 -11.52 -7.52
N LEU A 18 -12.33 -10.85 -8.54
CA LEU A 18 -10.90 -10.95 -8.86
C LEU A 18 -10.03 -10.31 -7.77
N VAL A 19 -10.30 -9.06 -7.41
CA VAL A 19 -9.51 -8.28 -6.45
C VAL A 19 -9.44 -8.98 -5.08
N PRO A 20 -10.56 -9.42 -4.47
CA PRO A 20 -10.50 -10.08 -3.18
C PRO A 20 -9.74 -11.42 -3.20
N ILE A 21 -10.00 -12.24 -4.22
CA ILE A 21 -9.33 -13.54 -4.38
C ILE A 21 -7.84 -13.34 -4.65
N ALA A 22 -7.48 -12.41 -5.54
CA ALA A 22 -6.10 -12.10 -5.87
C ALA A 22 -5.33 -11.55 -4.66
N ALA A 23 -5.93 -10.62 -3.91
CA ALA A 23 -5.34 -10.08 -2.68
C ALA A 23 -5.08 -11.17 -1.64
N ALA A 24 -6.06 -12.04 -1.39
CA ALA A 24 -5.91 -13.18 -0.48
C ALA A 24 -4.82 -14.16 -0.95
N TYR A 25 -4.80 -14.49 -2.23
CA TYR A 25 -3.79 -15.36 -2.84
C TYR A 25 -2.38 -14.80 -2.69
N VAL A 26 -2.23 -13.49 -2.96
CA VAL A 26 -0.96 -12.78 -2.88
C VAL A 26 -0.48 -12.63 -1.45
N ALA A 27 -1.36 -12.41 -0.48
CA ALA A 27 -0.99 -12.27 0.93
C ALA A 27 -0.64 -13.61 1.59
N VAL A 28 -1.58 -14.56 1.57
CA VAL A 28 -1.51 -15.81 2.35
C VAL A 28 -0.74 -16.91 1.60
N GLY A 29 -0.80 -16.92 0.27
CA GLY A 29 -0.40 -18.06 -0.54
C GLY A 29 -1.62 -18.83 -1.03
N GLY A 30 -1.48 -19.48 -2.19
CA GLY A 30 -2.63 -19.99 -2.94
C GLY A 30 -3.45 -21.09 -2.26
N PHE A 31 -4.46 -21.59 -2.96
CA PHE A 31 -5.47 -22.54 -2.48
C PHE A 31 -4.96 -23.86 -1.85
N LYS A 32 -3.65 -24.17 -1.95
CA LYS A 32 -3.05 -25.38 -1.37
C LYS A 32 -2.78 -25.28 0.14
N VAL A 33 -3.04 -24.14 0.78
CA VAL A 33 -2.86 -24.00 2.24
C VAL A 33 -4.00 -24.73 2.95
N ARG A 34 -3.69 -25.80 3.69
CA ARG A 34 -4.65 -26.56 4.52
C ARG A 34 -4.75 -25.96 5.94
N GLY A 35 -5.87 -26.23 6.63
CA GLY A 35 -6.05 -25.85 8.04
C GLY A 35 -6.21 -24.34 8.28
N ALA A 36 -5.48 -23.79 9.25
CA ALA A 36 -5.59 -22.40 9.68
C ALA A 36 -5.35 -21.38 8.56
N GLY A 37 -4.47 -21.68 7.61
CA GLY A 37 -4.22 -20.77 6.49
C GLY A 37 -5.31 -20.77 5.41
N HIS A 38 -6.13 -21.84 5.30
CA HIS A 38 -7.32 -21.82 4.45
C HIS A 38 -8.38 -20.87 4.99
N ARG A 39 -8.61 -20.91 6.31
CA ARG A 39 -9.52 -19.98 7.00
C ARG A 39 -9.04 -18.53 6.83
N LEU A 40 -7.74 -18.29 6.97
CA LEU A 40 -7.16 -16.97 6.78
C LEU A 40 -7.26 -16.47 5.33
N PHE A 41 -7.15 -17.37 4.33
CA PHE A 41 -7.35 -17.02 2.93
C PHE A 41 -8.78 -16.49 2.69
N TRP A 42 -9.80 -17.25 3.10
CA TRP A 42 -11.19 -16.83 2.91
C TRP A 42 -11.58 -15.62 3.75
N PHE A 43 -11.06 -15.55 4.99
CA PHE A 43 -11.17 -14.33 5.79
C PHE A 43 -10.59 -13.13 5.05
N SER A 44 -9.43 -13.29 4.41
CA SER A 44 -8.78 -12.21 3.68
C SER A 44 -9.57 -11.78 2.44
N ALA A 45 -10.12 -12.75 1.71
CA ALA A 45 -11.00 -12.47 0.59
C ALA A 45 -12.28 -11.74 1.07
N ALA A 46 -12.91 -12.20 2.15
CA ALA A 46 -14.09 -11.57 2.71
C ALA A 46 -13.82 -10.11 3.14
N VAL A 47 -12.70 -9.85 3.83
CA VAL A 47 -12.32 -8.49 4.25
C VAL A 47 -12.17 -7.55 3.06
N VAL A 48 -11.52 -7.99 1.99
CA VAL A 48 -11.31 -7.15 0.80
C VAL A 48 -12.62 -6.99 0.00
N ALA A 49 -13.46 -8.02 -0.06
CA ALA A 49 -14.77 -7.96 -0.72
C ALA A 49 -15.75 -7.04 0.01
N LEU A 50 -15.70 -7.03 1.35
CA LEU A 50 -16.52 -6.16 2.20
C LEU A 50 -15.93 -4.75 2.35
N TYR A 51 -14.74 -4.48 1.80
CA TYR A 51 -14.13 -3.17 1.89
C TYR A 51 -15.03 -2.16 1.12
N PRO A 52 -15.57 -1.11 1.79
CA PRO A 52 -16.62 -0.28 1.21
C PRO A 52 -16.21 0.43 -0.07
N ALA A 53 -15.02 1.04 -0.11
CA ALA A 53 -14.53 1.80 -1.25
C ALA A 53 -14.57 1.04 -2.60
N PRO A 54 -13.97 -0.15 -2.77
CA PRO A 54 -14.02 -0.88 -4.02
C PRO A 54 -15.45 -1.21 -4.43
N PHE A 55 -16.34 -1.57 -3.49
CA PHE A 55 -17.76 -1.78 -3.81
C PHE A 55 -18.41 -0.51 -4.40
N TRP A 56 -18.26 0.64 -3.72
CA TRP A 56 -18.78 1.91 -4.23
C TRP A 56 -18.15 2.32 -5.57
N PHE A 57 -16.87 2.01 -5.80
CA PHE A 57 -16.18 2.33 -7.06
C PHE A 57 -16.44 1.32 -8.19
N THR A 58 -17.01 0.14 -7.90
CA THR A 58 -17.45 -0.79 -8.96
C THR A 58 -18.70 -0.33 -9.68
N LEU A 59 -19.54 0.48 -9.03
CA LEU A 59 -20.78 1.01 -9.59
C LEU A 59 -20.56 2.23 -10.50
N ASP A 60 -19.33 2.74 -10.57
CA ASP A 60 -18.95 3.92 -11.34
C ASP A 60 -17.91 3.54 -12.42
N ILE A 61 -17.78 4.36 -13.46
CA ILE A 61 -16.87 4.15 -14.62
C ILE A 61 -15.40 4.35 -14.21
N TYR A 62 -15.11 4.43 -12.91
CA TYR A 62 -13.77 4.76 -12.42
C TYR A 62 -12.74 3.68 -12.74
N ARG A 63 -11.56 4.15 -13.13
CA ARG A 63 -10.39 3.33 -13.48
C ARG A 63 -9.75 2.66 -12.27
N ASP A 64 -10.19 2.96 -11.05
CA ASP A 64 -9.55 2.54 -9.80
C ASP A 64 -9.57 1.02 -9.59
N VAL A 65 -10.68 0.33 -9.88
CA VAL A 65 -10.77 -1.14 -9.75
C VAL A 65 -9.85 -1.84 -10.76
N PHE A 66 -9.78 -1.31 -11.98
CA PHE A 66 -8.85 -1.78 -13.00
C PHE A 66 -7.38 -1.55 -12.59
N MET A 67 -7.04 -0.35 -12.09
CA MET A 67 -5.71 -0.04 -11.55
C MET A 67 -5.36 -0.94 -10.36
N LEU A 68 -6.32 -1.24 -9.48
CA LEU A 68 -6.14 -2.15 -8.35
C LEU A 68 -5.85 -3.58 -8.81
N SER A 69 -6.50 -4.02 -9.88
CA SER A 69 -6.24 -5.33 -10.49
C SER A 69 -4.83 -5.41 -11.06
N ILE A 70 -4.39 -4.40 -11.83
CA ILE A 70 -3.03 -4.33 -12.37
C ILE A 70 -2.00 -4.24 -11.23
N PHE A 71 -2.27 -3.45 -10.20
CA PHE A 71 -1.43 -3.35 -9.01
C PHE A 71 -1.26 -4.72 -8.34
N LEU A 72 -2.34 -5.48 -8.14
CA LEU A 72 -2.27 -6.83 -7.56
C LEU A 72 -1.50 -7.81 -8.43
N ILE A 73 -1.61 -7.72 -9.75
CA ILE A 73 -0.77 -8.50 -10.68
C ILE A 73 0.70 -8.10 -10.51
N GLY A 74 1.01 -6.80 -10.43
CA GLY A 74 2.36 -6.29 -10.19
C GLY A 74 2.95 -6.80 -8.87
N VAL A 75 2.17 -6.73 -7.80
CA VAL A 75 2.55 -7.25 -6.48
C VAL A 75 2.76 -8.78 -6.53
N TYR A 76 1.90 -9.52 -7.24
CA TYR A 76 2.06 -10.96 -7.44
C TYR A 76 3.37 -11.29 -8.19
N VAL A 77 3.66 -10.57 -9.26
CA VAL A 77 4.90 -10.73 -10.04
C VAL A 77 6.12 -10.41 -9.17
N ALA A 78 6.09 -9.33 -8.37
CA ALA A 78 7.15 -9.02 -7.42
C ALA A 78 7.36 -10.14 -6.39
N ARG A 79 6.27 -10.72 -5.86
CA ARG A 79 6.35 -11.88 -4.96
C ARG A 79 7.04 -13.08 -5.62
N ARG A 80 6.70 -13.37 -6.89
CA ARG A 80 7.33 -14.44 -7.66
C ARG A 80 8.79 -14.18 -7.93
N TYR A 81 9.15 -12.93 -8.25
CA TYR A 81 10.53 -12.49 -8.40
C TYR A 81 11.37 -12.82 -7.15
N PHE A 82 10.88 -12.48 -5.95
CA PHE A 82 11.61 -12.76 -4.70
C PHE A 82 11.74 -14.25 -4.35
N SER A 83 10.97 -15.13 -4.99
CA SER A 83 10.86 -16.55 -4.63
C SER A 83 11.54 -17.51 -5.61
N LYS A 84 12.09 -17.03 -6.73
CA LYS A 84 12.55 -17.89 -7.86
C LYS A 84 14.06 -17.88 -8.05
N ALA A 85 14.57 -18.77 -8.91
CA ALA A 85 15.98 -18.84 -9.30
C ALA A 85 16.34 -17.75 -10.33
N THR A 86 17.64 -17.46 -10.49
CA THR A 86 18.18 -16.28 -11.20
C THR A 86 17.63 -16.07 -12.62
N LEU A 87 17.50 -17.12 -13.43
CA LEU A 87 17.02 -16.98 -14.82
C LEU A 87 15.54 -16.56 -14.88
N ALA A 88 14.68 -17.19 -14.09
CA ALA A 88 13.26 -16.82 -14.00
C ALA A 88 13.06 -15.43 -13.38
N ARG A 89 13.98 -14.97 -12.51
CA ARG A 89 13.93 -13.61 -11.94
C ARG A 89 14.02 -12.54 -13.01
N VAL A 90 14.80 -12.73 -14.06
CA VAL A 90 14.92 -11.74 -15.16
C VAL A 90 13.57 -11.54 -15.85
N GLY A 91 12.88 -12.64 -16.18
CA GLY A 91 11.54 -12.58 -16.78
C GLY A 91 10.51 -11.89 -15.87
N TYR A 92 10.51 -12.21 -14.58
CA TYR A 92 9.62 -11.53 -13.63
C TYR A 92 9.98 -10.05 -13.43
N ALA A 93 11.26 -9.68 -13.48
CA ALA A 93 11.68 -8.28 -13.38
C ALA A 93 11.24 -7.48 -14.61
N ALA A 94 11.40 -8.04 -15.82
CA ALA A 94 10.95 -7.40 -17.06
C ALA A 94 9.42 -7.21 -17.05
N LEU A 95 8.66 -8.25 -16.69
CA LEU A 95 7.21 -8.15 -16.56
C LEU A 95 6.80 -7.13 -15.48
N PHE A 96 7.50 -7.10 -14.35
CA PHE A 96 7.26 -6.11 -13.29
C PHE A 96 7.50 -4.68 -13.79
N ALA A 97 8.59 -4.44 -14.54
CA ALA A 97 8.89 -3.14 -15.13
C ALA A 97 7.80 -2.69 -16.11
N VAL A 98 7.28 -3.59 -16.95
CA VAL A 98 6.14 -3.31 -17.84
C VAL A 98 4.91 -2.92 -17.02
N LEU A 99 4.59 -3.65 -15.95
CA LEU A 99 3.43 -3.35 -15.09
C LEU A 99 3.59 -2.01 -14.36
N VAL A 100 4.80 -1.67 -13.91
CA VAL A 100 5.14 -0.36 -13.36
C VAL A 100 4.90 0.73 -14.39
N GLY A 101 5.35 0.55 -15.64
CA GLY A 101 5.11 1.50 -16.74
C GLY A 101 3.63 1.68 -17.06
N VAL A 102 2.86 0.59 -17.10
CA VAL A 102 1.40 0.65 -17.29
C VAL A 102 0.73 1.42 -16.15
N LEU A 103 1.07 1.12 -14.89
CA LEU A 103 0.52 1.85 -13.75
C LEU A 103 0.95 3.32 -13.75
N PHE A 104 2.17 3.63 -14.21
CA PHE A 104 2.63 5.02 -14.36
C PHE A 104 1.79 5.78 -15.39
N HIS A 105 1.43 5.15 -16.52
CA HIS A 105 0.53 5.76 -17.50
C HIS A 105 -0.90 5.94 -16.98
N LEU A 106 -1.41 4.99 -16.18
CA LEU A 106 -2.76 5.11 -15.60
C LEU A 106 -2.81 6.13 -14.47
N ARG A 107 -1.77 6.16 -13.62
CA ARG A 107 -1.60 7.05 -12.47
C ARG A 107 -0.11 7.13 -12.11
N GLY A 108 0.57 8.19 -12.59
CA GLY A 108 2.02 8.37 -12.48
C GLY A 108 2.62 8.00 -11.13
N TYR A 109 2.07 8.56 -10.05
CA TYR A 109 2.59 8.32 -8.71
C TYR A 109 2.32 6.91 -8.16
N LEU A 110 1.31 6.18 -8.67
CA LEU A 110 1.07 4.78 -8.31
C LEU A 110 2.15 3.87 -8.90
N GLY A 111 2.42 4.01 -10.20
CA GLY A 111 3.50 3.28 -10.87
C GLY A 111 4.87 3.64 -10.29
N PHE A 112 5.15 4.93 -10.13
CA PHE A 112 6.39 5.42 -9.53
C PHE A 112 6.63 4.82 -8.14
N SER A 113 5.62 4.86 -7.26
CA SER A 113 5.77 4.35 -5.89
C SER A 113 5.94 2.83 -5.85
N LEU A 114 5.31 2.09 -6.77
CA LEU A 114 5.47 0.65 -6.89
C LEU A 114 6.91 0.28 -7.29
N GLY A 115 7.46 0.97 -8.31
CA GLY A 115 8.85 0.81 -8.72
C GLY A 115 9.84 1.22 -7.63
N LEU A 116 9.63 2.39 -7.01
CA LEU A 116 10.47 2.89 -5.94
C LEU A 116 10.45 1.95 -4.72
N GLY A 117 9.27 1.49 -4.30
CA GLY A 117 9.14 0.51 -3.22
C GLY A 117 9.91 -0.78 -3.51
N PHE A 118 9.89 -1.26 -4.77
CA PHE A 118 10.66 -2.43 -5.19
C PHE A 118 12.17 -2.19 -5.11
N LEU A 119 12.66 -1.04 -5.56
CA LEU A 119 14.08 -0.68 -5.47
C LEU A 119 14.53 -0.51 -4.01
N LEU A 120 13.76 0.24 -3.22
CA LEU A 120 14.02 0.45 -1.79
C LEU A 120 14.02 -0.89 -1.03
N ALA A 121 13.17 -1.85 -1.41
CA ALA A 121 13.19 -3.17 -0.80
C ALA A 121 14.54 -3.88 -0.99
N HIS A 122 15.17 -3.77 -2.15
CA HIS A 122 16.51 -4.34 -2.37
C HIS A 122 17.55 -3.68 -1.46
N LEU A 123 17.50 -2.35 -1.34
CA LEU A 123 18.42 -1.59 -0.51
C LEU A 123 18.23 -1.88 1.00
N PHE A 124 16.98 -1.93 1.47
CA PHE A 124 16.66 -2.01 2.89
C PHE A 124 16.30 -3.43 3.39
N SER A 125 16.28 -4.44 2.51
CA SER A 125 15.88 -5.81 2.85
C SER A 125 16.73 -6.47 3.94
N ARG A 126 18.01 -6.11 4.01
CA ARG A 126 18.98 -6.68 4.97
C ARG A 126 18.75 -6.17 6.39
N PHE A 127 18.14 -5.01 6.55
CA PHE A 127 17.92 -4.41 7.86
C PHE A 127 16.72 -5.05 8.56
N ARG A 128 16.90 -5.39 9.84
CA ARG A 128 15.78 -5.77 10.70
C ARG A 128 15.06 -4.49 11.13
N LEU A 129 13.74 -4.50 11.07
CA LEU A 129 12.89 -3.37 11.47
C LEU A 129 12.77 -3.31 13.00
N ARG A 130 13.91 -3.08 13.66
CA ARG A 130 13.94 -2.76 15.10
C ARG A 130 13.38 -1.36 15.32
N TRP A 131 12.93 -1.07 16.54
CA TRP A 131 12.27 0.22 16.82
C TRP A 131 13.24 1.39 16.61
N GLU A 132 14.52 1.20 16.95
CA GLU A 132 15.61 2.16 16.77
C GLU A 132 15.79 2.49 15.28
N ALA A 133 15.80 1.46 14.43
CA ALA A 133 15.97 1.60 12.99
C ALA A 133 14.75 2.28 12.33
N ILE A 134 13.53 1.94 12.77
CA ILE A 134 12.32 2.61 12.29
C ILE A 134 12.32 4.07 12.71
N PHE A 135 12.61 4.35 13.98
CA PHE A 135 12.63 5.71 14.51
C PHE A 135 13.69 6.57 13.80
N ALA A 136 14.93 6.07 13.68
CA ALA A 136 15.98 6.74 12.93
C ALA A 136 15.58 6.96 11.46
N GLY A 137 14.96 5.96 10.82
CA GLY A 137 14.45 6.08 9.47
C GLY A 137 13.37 7.15 9.32
N LEU A 138 12.45 7.27 10.28
CA LEU A 138 11.41 8.32 10.29
C LEU A 138 12.01 9.71 10.51
N VAL A 139 13.00 9.84 11.39
CA VAL A 139 13.72 11.11 11.60
C VAL A 139 14.46 11.51 10.31
N LEU A 140 15.22 10.60 9.71
CA LEU A 140 15.92 10.85 8.45
C LEU A 140 14.96 11.19 7.31
N TYR A 141 13.82 10.51 7.24
CA TYR A 141 12.76 10.80 6.28
C TYR A 141 12.16 12.20 6.49
N GLY A 142 11.87 12.58 7.73
CA GLY A 142 11.40 13.92 8.08
C GLY A 142 12.42 15.01 7.73
N MET A 143 13.70 14.77 8.01
CA MET A 143 14.78 15.67 7.62
C MET A 143 14.92 15.78 6.10
N ALA A 144 14.81 14.67 5.37
CA ALA A 144 14.85 14.68 3.91
C ALA A 144 13.68 15.48 3.31
N LEU A 145 12.47 15.34 3.86
CA LEU A 145 11.32 16.15 3.47
C LEU A 145 11.51 17.64 3.80
N TYR A 146 12.04 17.95 4.97
CA TYR A 146 12.38 19.32 5.37
C TYR A 146 13.34 19.96 4.37
N VAL A 147 14.46 19.29 4.07
CA VAL A 147 15.46 19.78 3.13
C VAL A 147 14.87 19.94 1.73
N ALA A 148 14.10 18.95 1.26
CA ALA A 148 13.44 19.00 -0.04
C ALA A 148 12.46 20.17 -0.15
N HIS A 149 11.74 20.51 0.94
CA HIS A 149 10.89 21.70 0.99
C HIS A 149 11.71 22.99 0.96
N THR A 150 12.73 23.12 1.81
CA THR A 150 13.54 24.36 1.91
C THR A 150 14.34 24.67 0.66
N VAL A 151 14.79 23.65 -0.08
CA VAL A 151 15.51 23.82 -1.36
C VAL A 151 14.55 24.04 -2.54
N GLY A 152 13.23 23.91 -2.32
CA GLY A 152 12.22 24.14 -3.35
C GLY A 152 11.97 22.95 -4.28
N LEU A 153 12.51 21.76 -3.99
CA LEU A 153 12.22 20.53 -4.76
C LEU A 153 10.73 20.16 -4.70
N LEU A 154 10.06 20.48 -3.59
CA LEU A 154 8.63 20.25 -3.40
C LEU A 154 7.75 21.40 -3.92
N ALA A 155 8.33 22.47 -4.47
CA ALA A 155 7.58 23.65 -4.92
C ALA A 155 6.49 23.32 -5.96
N PRO A 156 6.72 22.47 -6.99
CA PRO A 156 5.66 22.15 -7.95
C PRO A 156 4.45 21.46 -7.31
N VAL A 157 4.68 20.58 -6.33
CA VAL A 157 3.62 19.87 -5.62
C VAL A 157 2.91 20.79 -4.63
N ALA A 158 3.66 21.64 -3.93
CA ALA A 158 3.11 22.67 -3.06
C ALA A 158 2.26 23.69 -3.84
N GLN A 159 2.69 24.04 -5.06
CA GLN A 159 1.95 24.90 -5.98
C GLN A 159 0.63 24.26 -6.40
N TYR A 160 0.69 23.05 -6.96
CA TYR A 160 -0.49 22.27 -7.35
C TYR A 160 -1.53 22.15 -6.23
N ARG A 161 -1.09 21.99 -4.98
CA ARG A 161 -1.99 21.90 -3.82
C ARG A 161 -2.53 23.26 -3.35
N GLY A 162 -1.74 24.32 -3.47
CA GLY A 162 -2.06 25.65 -2.98
C GLY A 162 -2.79 26.55 -3.98
N GLU A 163 -2.90 26.14 -5.25
CA GLU A 163 -3.78 26.79 -6.22
C GLU A 163 -5.25 26.65 -5.79
N GLU A 164 -6.07 27.63 -6.16
CA GLU A 164 -7.50 27.81 -5.83
C GLU A 164 -8.40 26.58 -6.08
N GLY A 165 -7.88 25.54 -6.75
CA GLY A 165 -8.59 24.30 -7.09
C GLY A 165 -9.12 23.48 -5.91
N PHE A 166 -8.64 23.71 -4.68
CA PHE A 166 -9.19 23.07 -3.47
C PHE A 166 -10.00 24.02 -2.55
N ALA A 167 -9.96 25.34 -2.79
CA ALA A 167 -10.67 26.33 -1.98
C ALA A 167 -12.19 26.31 -2.17
N GLY A 168 -12.68 25.78 -3.30
CA GLY A 168 -14.10 25.78 -3.67
C GLY A 168 -14.90 24.51 -3.31
N GLY A 169 -14.28 23.47 -2.74
CA GLY A 169 -14.95 22.20 -2.45
C GLY A 169 -15.15 21.99 -0.94
N GLY A 170 -16.40 21.83 -0.48
CA GLY A 170 -16.76 21.62 0.95
C GLY A 170 -16.21 20.34 1.63
N SER A 171 -15.26 19.65 0.98
CA SER A 171 -14.54 18.46 1.48
C SER A 171 -13.01 18.61 1.45
N SER A 172 -12.49 19.82 1.24
CA SER A 172 -11.07 20.15 1.43
C SER A 172 -10.72 20.27 2.92
N PHE A 173 -9.46 20.00 3.26
CA PHE A 173 -8.93 20.17 4.61
C PHE A 173 -8.41 21.59 4.89
N GLY A 174 -8.15 22.38 3.85
CA GLY A 174 -7.57 23.72 3.96
C GLY A 174 -6.08 23.71 4.30
N LEU A 175 -5.36 22.63 3.98
CA LEU A 175 -3.94 22.47 4.33
C LEU A 175 -3.03 22.75 3.13
N GLY A 176 -2.78 24.03 2.82
CA GLY A 176 -1.81 24.42 1.79
C GLY A 176 -0.35 24.38 2.29
N PHE A 177 0.63 24.13 1.41
CA PHE A 177 2.07 24.13 1.77
C PHE A 177 2.85 25.37 1.31
N GLN A 178 2.25 26.21 0.46
CA GLN A 178 2.91 27.40 -0.08
C GLN A 178 3.23 28.43 1.02
N GLY A 179 4.38 29.10 0.89
CA GLY A 179 4.78 30.19 1.80
C GLY A 179 5.08 29.77 3.25
N ARG A 180 5.08 28.46 3.57
CA ARG A 180 5.33 27.99 4.93
C ARG A 180 6.81 27.78 5.20
N SER A 181 7.21 28.10 6.44
CA SER A 181 8.52 27.73 6.98
C SER A 181 8.72 26.21 6.96
N GLY A 182 9.97 25.73 6.93
CA GLY A 182 10.25 24.29 6.86
C GLY A 182 9.66 23.49 8.04
N MET A 183 9.64 24.08 9.24
CA MET A 183 9.04 23.42 10.41
C MET A 183 7.50 23.41 10.34
N ASP A 184 6.88 24.48 9.87
CA ASP A 184 5.43 24.51 9.70
C ASP A 184 4.97 23.58 8.59
N PHE A 185 5.78 23.41 7.54
CA PHE A 185 5.57 22.39 6.52
C PHE A 185 5.50 20.99 7.14
N LEU A 186 6.44 20.60 7.99
CA LEU A 186 6.43 19.28 8.65
C LEU A 186 5.19 19.08 9.53
N ARG A 187 4.78 20.12 10.28
CA ARG A 187 3.56 20.06 11.10
C ARG A 187 2.31 19.83 10.25
N VAL A 188 2.18 20.57 9.16
CA VAL A 188 1.03 20.47 8.23
C VAL A 188 1.06 19.16 7.48
N PHE A 189 2.24 18.67 7.10
CA PHE A 189 2.41 17.35 6.51
C PHE A 189 1.95 16.25 7.47
N GLY A 190 2.33 16.32 8.74
CA GLY A 190 1.86 15.41 9.78
C GLY A 190 0.34 15.45 9.96
N LEU A 191 -0.26 16.65 9.97
CA LEU A 191 -1.71 16.80 10.06
C LEU A 191 -2.43 16.24 8.82
N SER A 192 -1.88 16.51 7.63
CA SER A 192 -2.36 15.98 6.35
C SER A 192 -2.32 14.45 6.34
N PHE A 193 -1.27 13.84 6.90
CA PHE A 193 -1.18 12.39 7.08
C PHE A 193 -2.27 11.88 8.02
N VAL A 194 -2.48 12.53 9.17
CA VAL A 194 -3.52 12.16 10.14
C VAL A 194 -4.92 12.21 9.51
N TYR A 195 -5.23 13.26 8.75
CA TYR A 195 -6.55 13.41 8.11
C TYR A 195 -6.75 12.43 6.96
N GLN A 196 -5.76 12.25 6.09
CA GLN A 196 -5.92 11.44 4.87
C GLN A 196 -5.72 9.95 5.11
N VAL A 197 -4.69 9.58 5.86
CA VAL A 197 -4.23 8.20 6.05
C VAL A 197 -4.85 7.55 7.27
N LEU A 198 -5.07 8.29 8.36
CA LEU A 198 -5.78 7.76 9.53
C LEU A 198 -7.28 8.03 9.46
N GLY A 199 -7.74 8.86 8.51
CA GLY A 199 -9.15 9.16 8.32
C GLY A 199 -9.78 9.98 9.46
N LEU A 200 -8.97 10.70 10.24
CA LEU A 200 -9.42 11.40 11.45
C LEU A 200 -10.09 12.77 11.19
N TYR A 201 -10.41 13.07 9.93
CA TYR A 201 -11.19 14.25 9.58
C TYR A 201 -12.70 13.95 9.67
N LEU A 202 -13.22 13.97 10.90
CA LEU A 202 -14.59 13.57 11.24
C LEU A 202 -15.57 14.76 11.23
N ASN A 203 -15.72 15.40 10.07
CA ASN A 203 -16.57 16.60 9.93
C ASN A 203 -18.06 16.29 9.74
N SER A 204 -18.45 15.02 9.64
CA SER A 204 -19.82 14.59 9.38
C SER A 204 -20.06 13.16 9.86
N PHE A 205 -21.32 12.79 10.07
CA PHE A 205 -21.68 11.40 10.41
C PHE A 205 -21.25 10.39 9.34
N LYS A 206 -21.27 10.79 8.06
CA LYS A 206 -20.77 9.96 6.95
C LYS A 206 -19.26 9.71 7.07
N ALA A 207 -18.49 10.74 7.39
CA ALA A 207 -17.04 10.60 7.64
C ALA A 207 -16.75 9.69 8.85
N PHE A 208 -17.59 9.77 9.89
CA PHE A 208 -17.51 8.87 11.05
C PHE A 208 -17.78 7.40 10.70
N LEU A 209 -18.85 7.10 9.96
CA LEU A 209 -19.14 5.73 9.52
C LEU A 209 -18.02 5.17 8.65
N LEU A 210 -17.47 5.99 7.75
CA LEU A 210 -16.33 5.62 6.92
C LEU A 210 -15.06 5.36 7.74
N PHE A 211 -14.80 6.18 8.78
CA PHE A 211 -13.69 5.94 9.68
C PHE A 211 -13.81 4.57 10.36
N LEU A 212 -15.00 4.23 10.86
CA LEU A 212 -15.26 2.91 11.46
C LEU A 212 -15.12 1.77 10.44
N ALA A 213 -15.60 1.96 9.21
CA ALA A 213 -15.62 0.90 8.21
C ALA A 213 -14.27 0.68 7.52
N GLU A 214 -13.43 1.72 7.38
CA GLU A 214 -12.15 1.63 6.66
C GLU A 214 -10.94 1.86 7.54
N SER A 215 -10.93 2.97 8.29
CA SER A 215 -9.71 3.44 8.97
C SER A 215 -9.47 2.67 10.27
N LEU A 216 -10.52 2.28 11.00
CA LEU A 216 -10.40 1.47 12.20
C LEU A 216 -9.86 0.05 11.89
N PRO A 217 -10.37 -0.70 10.88
CA PRO A 217 -9.73 -1.94 10.43
C PRO A 217 -8.28 -1.75 10.00
N PHE A 218 -7.98 -0.67 9.26
CA PHE A 218 -6.61 -0.35 8.87
C PHE A 218 -5.69 -0.16 10.09
N LEU A 219 -6.12 0.59 11.11
CA LEU A 219 -5.37 0.76 12.35
C LEU A 219 -5.12 -0.57 13.06
N TYR A 220 -6.12 -1.45 13.10
CA TYR A 220 -5.97 -2.81 13.65
C TYR A 220 -4.90 -3.61 12.88
N PHE A 221 -4.94 -3.60 11.54
CA PHE A 221 -3.94 -4.29 10.72
C PHE A 221 -2.54 -3.69 10.91
N ALA A 222 -2.43 -2.36 10.93
CA ALA A 222 -1.17 -1.65 11.16
C ALA A 222 -0.56 -2.00 12.53
N ALA A 223 -1.36 -2.05 13.59
CA ALA A 223 -0.92 -2.50 14.91
C ALA A 223 -0.44 -3.96 14.91
N GLY A 224 -1.12 -4.84 14.17
CA GLY A 224 -0.69 -6.23 14.00
C GLY A 224 0.64 -6.34 13.23
N VAL A 225 0.86 -5.53 12.19
CA VAL A 225 2.14 -5.43 11.47
C VAL A 225 3.24 -4.95 12.41
N TRP A 226 2.97 -3.94 13.24
CA TRP A 226 3.91 -3.43 14.24
C TRP A 226 4.36 -4.54 15.21
N GLY A 227 3.43 -5.38 15.70
CA GLY A 227 3.74 -6.54 16.52
C GLY A 227 4.52 -7.66 15.79
N ALA A 228 4.54 -7.66 14.46
CA ALA A 228 5.26 -8.64 13.64
C ALA A 228 6.54 -8.11 12.99
N ARG A 229 6.87 -6.81 13.18
CA ARG A 229 7.92 -6.07 12.45
C ARG A 229 9.28 -6.78 12.33
N LEU A 230 9.70 -7.50 13.37
CA LEU A 230 11.00 -8.18 13.39
C LEU A 230 11.06 -9.43 12.49
N ARG A 231 9.91 -9.98 12.09
CA ARG A 231 9.78 -11.21 11.31
C ARG A 231 9.33 -10.98 9.86
N LEU A 232 9.22 -9.72 9.44
CA LEU A 232 8.74 -9.39 8.10
C LEU A 232 9.74 -9.86 7.04
N ASP A 233 9.25 -10.63 6.08
CA ASP A 233 10.02 -11.11 4.95
C ASP A 233 10.26 -10.02 3.91
N PHE A 234 11.11 -10.31 2.93
CA PHE A 234 11.48 -9.36 1.88
C PHE A 234 10.25 -8.75 1.18
N PHE A 235 9.29 -9.60 0.82
CA PHE A 235 8.06 -9.16 0.15
C PHE A 235 7.21 -8.23 1.01
N SER A 236 7.11 -8.50 2.32
CA SER A 236 6.40 -7.62 3.25
C SER A 236 7.07 -6.25 3.38
N LYS A 237 8.41 -6.21 3.41
CA LYS A 237 9.16 -4.93 3.44
C LYS A 237 8.94 -4.12 2.16
N PHE A 238 8.91 -4.78 1.00
CA PHE A 238 8.55 -4.15 -0.27
C PHE A 238 7.18 -3.46 -0.21
N LEU A 239 6.15 -4.15 0.28
CA LEU A 239 4.82 -3.57 0.41
C LEU A 239 4.77 -2.36 1.36
N LEU A 240 5.51 -2.41 2.47
CA LEU A 240 5.59 -1.28 3.40
C LEU A 240 6.34 -0.07 2.81
N LEU A 241 7.41 -0.30 2.06
CA LEU A 241 8.15 0.76 1.39
C LEU A 241 7.35 1.38 0.24
N PHE A 242 6.61 0.56 -0.52
CA PHE A 242 5.60 1.04 -1.45
C PHE A 242 4.56 1.91 -0.74
N ALA A 243 3.98 1.43 0.37
CA ALA A 243 2.98 2.14 1.13
C ALA A 243 3.50 3.50 1.62
N LEU A 244 4.73 3.56 2.14
CA LEU A 244 5.39 4.80 2.57
C LEU A 244 5.58 5.77 1.39
N ALA A 245 6.17 5.30 0.28
CA ALA A 245 6.42 6.13 -0.90
C ALA A 245 5.12 6.69 -1.47
N TYR A 246 4.11 5.84 -1.67
CA TYR A 246 2.82 6.23 -2.23
C TYR A 246 2.07 7.18 -1.31
N THR A 247 2.08 6.93 0.00
CA THR A 247 1.52 7.83 1.01
C THR A 247 2.16 9.20 0.97
N THR A 248 3.49 9.26 0.87
CA THR A 248 4.21 10.54 0.76
C THR A 248 3.67 11.38 -0.39
N VAL A 249 3.54 10.78 -1.58
CA VAL A 249 3.16 11.54 -2.77
C VAL A 249 1.74 12.09 -2.67
N PHE A 250 0.75 11.29 -2.24
CA PHE A 250 -0.61 11.82 -2.14
C PHE A 250 -0.84 12.70 -0.92
N VAL A 251 -0.17 12.45 0.22
CA VAL A 251 -0.25 13.33 1.39
C VAL A 251 0.35 14.69 1.08
N LEU A 252 1.29 14.79 0.13
CA LEU A 252 1.79 16.05 -0.40
C LEU A 252 0.85 16.66 -1.46
N GLY A 253 0.37 15.86 -2.42
CA GLY A 253 -0.34 16.39 -3.59
C GLY A 253 -1.85 16.56 -3.46
N ASN A 254 -2.50 15.98 -2.45
CA ASN A 254 -3.96 16.00 -2.32
C ASN A 254 -4.42 16.68 -1.04
N ASP A 255 -5.47 17.50 -1.12
CA ASP A 255 -6.12 18.14 0.03
C ASP A 255 -7.61 17.80 0.16
N ASN A 256 -8.13 16.88 -0.64
CA ASN A 256 -9.56 16.53 -0.67
C ASN A 256 -9.82 15.16 -0.01
N LEU A 257 -10.82 15.08 0.88
CA LEU A 257 -11.18 13.83 1.55
C LEU A 257 -11.69 12.75 0.56
N GLY A 258 -12.53 13.13 -0.39
CA GLY A 258 -13.08 12.23 -1.41
C GLY A 258 -11.98 11.58 -2.25
N THR A 259 -11.02 12.38 -2.69
CA THR A 259 -9.83 11.89 -3.38
C THR A 259 -8.96 11.04 -2.46
N ALA A 260 -8.73 11.46 -1.21
CA ALA A 260 -7.91 10.71 -0.25
C ALA A 260 -8.43 9.28 -0.03
N MET A 261 -9.75 9.07 0.01
CA MET A 261 -10.37 7.74 0.09
C MET A 261 -9.99 6.84 -1.10
N ARG A 262 -9.99 7.40 -2.31
CA ARG A 262 -9.62 6.67 -3.54
C ARG A 262 -8.13 6.35 -3.57
N LEU A 263 -7.31 7.23 -3.02
CA LEU A 263 -5.86 7.04 -3.03
C LEU A 263 -5.45 6.01 -1.98
N ARG A 264 -5.95 6.11 -0.74
CA ARG A 264 -5.50 5.25 0.37
C ARG A 264 -5.82 3.76 0.20
N ILE A 265 -6.73 3.35 -0.70
CA ILE A 265 -7.07 1.94 -0.95
C ILE A 265 -5.83 1.07 -1.20
N PHE A 266 -4.86 1.56 -1.98
CA PHE A 266 -3.64 0.82 -2.29
C PHE A 266 -2.74 0.66 -1.05
N VAL A 267 -2.69 1.67 -0.19
CA VAL A 267 -1.94 1.65 1.08
C VAL A 267 -2.58 0.69 2.06
N TYR A 268 -3.89 0.80 2.24
CA TYR A 268 -4.65 -0.03 3.19
C TYR A 268 -4.57 -1.49 2.77
N LEU A 269 -4.71 -1.77 1.47
CA LEU A 269 -4.55 -3.12 0.93
C LEU A 269 -3.13 -3.64 1.12
N ALA A 270 -2.10 -2.82 0.88
CA ALA A 270 -0.71 -3.22 1.11
C ALA A 270 -0.45 -3.57 2.58
N VAL A 271 -0.89 -2.74 3.54
CA VAL A 271 -0.74 -2.99 4.98
C VAL A 271 -1.53 -4.23 5.40
N PHE A 272 -2.76 -4.39 4.91
CA PHE A 272 -3.57 -5.58 5.13
C PHE A 272 -2.89 -6.86 4.62
N MET A 273 -2.33 -6.84 3.40
CA MET A 273 -1.62 -8.00 2.85
C MET A 273 -0.38 -8.37 3.68
N VAL A 274 0.35 -7.38 4.20
CA VAL A 274 1.48 -7.60 5.12
C VAL A 274 1.01 -8.24 6.42
N TRP A 275 -0.08 -7.73 7.00
CA TRP A 275 -0.68 -8.32 8.21
C TRP A 275 -1.10 -9.77 7.98
N ALA A 276 -1.89 -10.04 6.93
CA ALA A 276 -2.39 -11.37 6.63
C ALA A 276 -1.23 -12.36 6.38
N ARG A 277 -0.17 -11.92 5.71
CA ARG A 277 1.04 -12.71 5.52
C ARG A 277 1.76 -13.02 6.83
N ALA A 278 1.93 -12.02 7.70
CA ALA A 278 2.54 -12.21 9.01
C ALA A 278 1.75 -13.21 9.88
N GLN A 279 0.42 -13.17 9.80
CA GLN A 279 -0.46 -14.13 10.47
C GLN A 279 -0.35 -15.54 9.87
N ALA A 280 -0.27 -15.65 8.54
CA ALA A 280 -0.06 -16.94 7.87
C ALA A 280 1.26 -17.60 8.30
N GLN A 281 2.33 -16.80 8.42
CA GLN A 281 3.64 -17.26 8.90
C GLN A 281 3.58 -17.72 10.37
N ARG A 282 2.87 -16.99 11.24
CA ARG A 282 2.68 -17.39 12.65
C ARG A 282 1.93 -18.71 12.77
N SER A 283 0.84 -18.88 12.02
CA SER A 283 0.03 -20.10 12.05
C SER A 283 0.77 -21.33 11.52
N ALA A 284 1.71 -21.14 10.58
CA ALA A 284 2.59 -22.21 10.10
C ALA A 284 3.63 -22.63 11.17
N VAL A 285 4.17 -21.67 11.93
CA VAL A 285 5.14 -21.92 13.02
C VAL A 285 4.49 -22.63 14.21
N GLY A 286 3.19 -22.45 14.45
CA GLY A 286 2.48 -23.15 15.52
C GLY A 286 2.22 -24.64 15.28
N TRP A 287 2.49 -25.16 14.08
CA TRP A 287 2.27 -26.57 13.71
C TRP A 287 3.54 -27.31 13.28
N ALA A 288 4.65 -26.59 13.08
CA ALA A 288 5.89 -27.18 12.66
C ALA A 288 7.04 -26.50 13.40
N SER A 289 7.53 -27.18 14.45
CA SER A 289 8.95 -27.29 14.69
C SER A 289 9.64 -27.62 13.36
N PHE A 290 10.13 -26.60 12.65
CA PHE A 290 10.89 -26.82 11.43
C PHE A 290 12.36 -27.05 11.81
N PRO A 291 13.01 -28.09 11.23
CA PRO A 291 14.45 -28.08 11.12
C PRO A 291 14.84 -26.84 10.32
N SER A 292 15.73 -26.04 10.88
CA SER A 292 16.43 -25.00 10.16
C SER A 292 17.03 -25.57 8.88
N THR A 293 16.71 -24.98 7.73
CA THR A 293 17.49 -25.14 6.50
C THR A 293 18.83 -24.41 6.61
N THR A 294 19.62 -24.84 7.58
CA THR A 294 21.08 -24.71 7.63
C THR A 294 21.64 -26.13 7.60
N GLY A 295 21.48 -26.77 6.44
CA GLY A 295 22.08 -28.07 6.09
C GLY A 295 23.01 -27.88 4.90
N ARG A 296 24.09 -27.12 5.12
CA ARG A 296 25.29 -27.11 4.29
C ARG A 296 26.46 -27.15 5.26
N GLU A 297 26.78 -28.35 5.72
CA GLU A 297 28.05 -28.76 6.35
C GLU A 297 27.86 -30.17 6.90
N ALA A 298 28.02 -31.17 6.02
CA ALA A 298 28.30 -32.57 6.35
C ALA A 298 28.38 -33.34 5.04
N LEU A 299 29.51 -33.19 4.34
CA LEU A 299 30.09 -34.17 3.41
C LEU A 299 31.44 -33.57 2.98
N GLY A 300 32.45 -33.90 3.77
CA GLY A 300 33.81 -33.40 3.65
C GLY A 300 34.67 -33.99 4.76
N THR A 301 34.80 -35.32 4.74
CA THR A 301 35.89 -36.21 5.21
C THR A 301 35.32 -37.61 5.27
#